data_AF-A0A2L0ICF6-F1
#
_entry.id   AF-A0A2L0ICF6-F1
#
_cell.length_a   1.000
_cell.length_b   1.000
_cell.length_c   1.000
_cell.angle_alpha   90.00
_cell.angle_beta   90.00
_cell.angle_gamma   90.00
#
_symmetry.space_group_name_H-M   'P 1'
#
loop_
_entity.id
_entity.type
_entity.pdbx_description
1 polymer ?
#
loop_
_entity_poly.entity_id
_entity_poly.type
_entity_poly.pdbx_seq_one_letter_code
_entity_poly.pdbx_strand_id
1 'polypeptide(L)'
;MEKDKLLIEIDKASAYIENVINSENKSDLRDLTFDLDRVRLRVINGSLRNNPLRGFPRKYAEMYNDYLHPITDVLSNIEKYVDLYLTR
;
A
#
# COMPACT_ATOMS: atom_id res chain seq x y z
N MET A 1 3.35 9.02 -12.86
CA MET A 1 3.91 7.66 -12.95
C MET A 1 3.19 6.88 -14.04
N GLU A 2 3.83 5.91 -14.70
CA GLU A 2 3.12 5.04 -15.67
C GLU A 2 2.27 3.99 -14.95
N LYS A 3 1.16 3.57 -15.59
CA LYS A 3 0.24 2.56 -15.06
C LYS A 3 0.97 1.28 -14.67
N ASP A 4 1.77 0.72 -15.58
CA ASP A 4 2.44 -0.57 -15.36
C ASP A 4 3.47 -0.50 -14.23
N LYS A 5 4.18 0.64 -14.12
CA LYS A 5 5.09 0.89 -12.99
C LYS A 5 4.33 0.90 -11.67
N LEU A 6 3.17 1.56 -11.60
CA LEU A 6 2.37 1.58 -10.37
C LEU A 6 1.87 0.17 -9.99
N LEU A 7 1.40 -0.62 -10.97
CA LEU A 7 0.95 -1.98 -10.72
C LEU A 7 2.07 -2.87 -10.15
N ILE A 8 3.29 -2.75 -10.69
CA ILE A 8 4.47 -3.48 -10.17
C ILE A 8 4.75 -3.09 -8.71
N GLU A 9 4.70 -1.79 -8.38
CA GLU A 9 4.96 -1.34 -7.01
C GLU A 9 3.84 -1.76 -6.03
N ILE A 10 2.59 -1.83 -6.49
CA ILE A 10 1.49 -2.41 -5.70
C ILE A 10 1.77 -3.89 -5.41
N ASP A 11 2.12 -4.68 -6.42
CA ASP A 11 2.38 -6.11 -6.25
C ASP A 11 3.57 -6.36 -5.28
N LYS A 12 4.64 -5.56 -5.37
CA LYS A 12 5.77 -5.60 -4.42
C LYS A 12 5.35 -5.26 -2.99
N ALA A 13 4.55 -4.20 -2.81
CA ALA A 13 4.08 -3.80 -1.49
C ALA A 13 3.19 -4.88 -0.86
N SER A 14 2.25 -5.44 -1.63
CA SER A 14 1.40 -6.55 -1.17
C SER A 14 2.23 -7.76 -0.75
N ALA A 15 3.21 -8.17 -1.57
CA ALA A 15 4.09 -9.29 -1.24
C ALA A 15 4.91 -9.06 0.04
N TYR A 16 5.38 -7.82 0.25
CA TYR A 16 6.08 -7.46 1.48
C TYR A 16 5.16 -7.56 2.71
N ILE A 17 3.94 -7.04 2.63
CA ILE A 17 2.96 -7.09 3.73
C ILE A 17 2.61 -8.55 4.05
N GLU A 18 2.39 -9.39 3.04
CA GLU A 18 2.13 -10.83 3.23
C GLU A 18 3.31 -11.55 3.90
N ASN A 19 4.56 -11.17 3.59
CA ASN A 19 5.70 -11.71 4.31
C ASN A 19 5.65 -11.33 5.80
N VAL A 20 5.39 -10.06 6.12
CA VAL A 20 5.26 -9.59 7.51
C VAL A 20 4.11 -10.29 8.25
N ILE A 21 2.97 -10.49 7.60
CA ILE A 21 1.83 -11.26 8.17
C ILE A 21 2.31 -12.63 8.63
N ASN A 22 3.03 -13.34 7.77
CA ASN A 22 3.47 -14.71 8.02
C ASN A 22 4.64 -14.80 9.01
N SER A 23 5.62 -13.89 8.90
CA SER A 23 6.84 -13.93 9.74
C SER A 23 6.62 -13.39 11.15
N GLU A 24 5.70 -12.43 11.32
CA GLU A 24 5.45 -11.75 12.60
C GLU A 24 4.07 -12.04 13.19
N ASN A 25 3.27 -12.91 12.55
CA ASN A 25 1.92 -13.25 12.96
C ASN A 25 0.99 -12.02 13.10
N LYS A 26 1.15 -11.04 12.20
CA LYS A 26 0.39 -9.77 12.18
C LYS A 26 -0.80 -9.86 11.22
N SER A 27 -1.78 -10.73 11.51
CA SER A 27 -2.91 -11.03 10.61
C SER A 27 -3.79 -9.83 10.25
N ASP A 28 -3.84 -8.79 11.09
CA ASP A 28 -4.69 -7.61 10.85
C ASP A 28 -4.17 -6.77 9.68
N LEU A 29 -2.91 -6.96 9.26
CA LEU A 29 -2.36 -6.32 8.06
C LEU A 29 -3.05 -6.76 6.75
N ARG A 30 -3.90 -7.79 6.78
CA ARG A 30 -4.76 -8.16 5.65
C ARG A 30 -5.67 -7.00 5.20
N ASP A 31 -6.04 -6.10 6.11
CA ASP A 31 -6.80 -4.91 5.74
C ASP A 31 -5.99 -3.98 4.81
N LEU A 32 -4.67 -3.92 4.99
CA LEU A 32 -3.79 -3.14 4.13
C LEU A 32 -3.62 -3.82 2.74
N THR A 33 -3.58 -5.14 2.66
CA THR A 33 -3.54 -5.83 1.35
C THR A 33 -4.84 -5.66 0.59
N PHE A 34 -6.00 -5.68 1.26
CA PHE A 34 -7.28 -5.34 0.65
C PHE A 34 -7.35 -3.88 0.16
N ASP A 35 -6.78 -2.93 0.91
CA ASP A 35 -6.64 -1.55 0.44
C ASP A 35 -5.84 -1.48 -0.88
N LEU A 36 -4.73 -2.18 -0.96
CA LEU A 36 -3.89 -2.25 -2.16
C LEU A 36 -4.61 -2.90 -3.35
N ASP A 37 -5.33 -4.00 -3.14
CA ASP A 37 -6.12 -4.67 -4.20
C ASP A 37 -7.20 -3.75 -4.76
N ARG A 38 -7.86 -2.96 -3.89
CA ARG A 38 -8.83 -1.95 -4.33
C ARG A 38 -8.18 -0.87 -5.19
N VAL A 39 -6.97 -0.42 -4.85
CA VAL A 39 -6.21 0.52 -5.69
C VAL A 39 -5.87 -0.13 -7.03
N ARG A 40 -5.32 -1.35 -7.02
CA ARG A 40 -4.94 -2.11 -8.22
C ARG A 40 -6.09 -2.20 -9.20
N LEU A 41 -7.27 -2.61 -8.74
CA LEU A 41 -8.48 -2.71 -9.56
C LEU A 41 -8.88 -1.35 -10.16
N ARG A 42 -8.82 -0.27 -9.37
CA ARG A 42 -9.14 1.08 -9.86
C ARG A 42 -8.13 1.59 -10.87
N VAL A 43 -6.84 1.26 -10.73
CA VAL A 43 -5.79 1.58 -11.70
C VAL A 43 -6.00 0.79 -13.00
N ILE A 44 -6.30 -0.51 -12.91
CA ILE A 44 -6.60 -1.36 -14.08
C ILE A 44 -7.77 -0.78 -14.88
N ASN A 45 -8.84 -0.40 -14.17
CA ASN A 45 -10.08 0.12 -14.76
C ASN A 45 -10.03 1.61 -15.12
N GLY A 46 -8.92 2.31 -14.85
CA GLY A 46 -8.80 3.75 -15.11
C GLY A 46 -9.77 4.61 -14.29
N SER A 47 -10.23 4.13 -13.14
CA SER A 47 -11.23 4.78 -12.28
C SER A 47 -10.65 5.39 -11.00
N LEU A 48 -9.34 5.33 -10.81
CA LEU A 48 -8.67 5.94 -9.67
C LEU A 48 -8.65 7.47 -9.82
N ARG A 49 -9.38 8.18 -8.95
CA ARG A 49 -9.52 9.66 -8.99
C ARG A 49 -8.89 10.40 -7.82
N ASN A 50 -8.56 9.68 -6.76
CA ASN A 50 -7.93 10.19 -5.56
C ASN A 50 -7.01 9.11 -4.98
N ASN A 51 -6.17 9.48 -4.01
CA ASN A 51 -5.29 8.54 -3.33
C ASN A 51 -6.02 7.96 -2.09
N PRO A 52 -6.51 6.70 -2.15
CA PRO A 52 -7.17 6.08 -0.99
C PRO A 52 -6.17 5.58 0.06
N LEU A 53 -4.87 5.58 -0.24
CA LEU A 53 -3.81 5.17 0.68
C LEU A 53 -3.30 6.33 1.53
N ARG A 54 -4.00 7.48 1.58
CA ARG A 54 -3.59 8.60 2.43
C ARG A 54 -3.46 8.17 3.89
N GLY A 55 -2.27 8.38 4.47
CA GLY A 55 -1.99 8.02 5.85
C GLY A 55 -1.73 6.52 6.06
N PHE A 56 -1.31 5.80 5.01
CA PHE A 56 -1.11 4.35 5.09
C PHE A 56 -0.11 3.93 6.18
N PRO A 57 1.06 4.58 6.33
CA PRO A 57 2.00 4.28 7.41
C PRO A 57 1.39 4.49 8.80
N ARG A 58 0.54 5.52 8.95
CA ARG A 58 -0.12 5.81 10.22
C ARG A 58 -1.09 4.71 10.61
N LYS A 59 -1.87 4.15 9.67
CA LYS A 59 -2.75 3.00 9.96
C LYS A 59 -1.97 1.84 10.59
N TYR A 60 -0.81 1.50 10.03
CA TYR A 60 0.06 0.47 10.61
C TYR A 60 0.51 0.83 12.03
N ALA A 61 1.04 2.04 12.20
CA ALA A 61 1.57 2.48 13.48
C ALA A 61 0.48 2.55 14.56
N GLU A 62 -0.77 2.88 14.21
CA GLU A 62 -1.91 2.86 15.12
C GLU A 62 -2.35 1.42 15.47
N MET A 63 -2.28 0.47 14.54
CA MET A 63 -2.61 -0.94 14.79
C MET A 63 -1.64 -1.60 15.78
N TYR A 64 -0.34 -1.34 15.64
CA TYR A 64 0.71 -2.06 16.37
C TYR A 64 1.52 -1.20 17.35
N ASN A 65 1.24 0.10 17.45
CA ASN A 65 2.04 1.08 18.21
C ASN A 65 3.53 1.04 17.84
N ASP A 66 3.83 0.77 16.56
CA ASP A 66 5.20 0.65 16.03
C ASP A 66 5.41 1.58 14.85
N TYR A 67 6.15 2.67 15.10
CA TYR A 67 6.43 3.73 14.13
C TYR A 67 7.76 3.55 13.40
N LEU A 68 8.60 2.61 13.85
CA LEU A 68 9.94 2.40 13.31
C LEU A 68 10.05 1.12 12.48
N HIS A 69 8.97 0.36 12.38
CA HIS A 69 8.95 -0.85 11.57
C HIS A 69 9.22 -0.56 10.09
N PRO A 70 10.09 -1.33 9.40
CA PRO A 70 10.41 -1.11 7.98
C PRO A 70 9.22 -1.13 7.02
N ILE A 71 8.11 -1.78 7.40
CA ILE A 71 6.86 -1.76 6.64
C ILE A 71 6.29 -0.34 6.49
N THR A 72 6.55 0.57 7.43
CA THR A 72 6.07 1.96 7.35
C THR A 72 6.66 2.70 6.15
N ASP A 73 7.90 2.40 5.78
CA ASP A 73 8.55 2.94 4.57
C ASP A 73 7.89 2.38 3.30
N VAL A 74 7.60 1.07 3.27
CA VAL A 74 6.88 0.43 2.16
C VAL A 74 5.52 1.09 1.94
N LEU A 75 4.77 1.30 3.02
CA LEU A 75 3.47 1.95 3.01
C LEU A 75 3.56 3.42 2.58
N SER A 76 4.61 4.14 2.99
CA SER A 76 4.82 5.55 2.59
C SER A 76 5.17 5.66 1.11
N ASN A 77 6.00 4.74 0.61
CA ASN A 77 6.41 4.73 -0.79
C ASN A 77 5.23 4.44 -1.71
N ILE A 78 4.40 3.45 -1.38
CA ILE A 78 3.23 3.13 -2.22
C ILE A 78 2.19 4.26 -2.19
N GLU A 79 2.00 4.95 -1.04
CA GLU A 79 1.18 6.16 -0.97
C GLU A 79 1.70 7.24 -1.94
N LYS A 80 3.01 7.52 -1.93
CA LYS A 80 3.63 8.50 -2.84
C LYS A 80 3.53 8.09 -4.31
N TYR A 81 3.67 6.80 -4.62
CA TYR A 81 3.54 6.32 -6.00
C TYR A 81 2.13 6.47 -6.54
N VAL A 82 1.11 6.27 -5.71
CA VAL A 82 -0.29 6.57 -6.08
C VAL A 82 -0.48 8.07 -6.34
N ASP A 83 0.08 8.95 -5.51
CA ASP A 83 0.05 10.40 -5.76
C ASP A 83 0.70 10.76 -7.10
N LEU A 84 1.90 10.22 -7.36
CA LEU A 84 2.64 10.47 -8.60
C LEU A 84 1.90 9.96 -9.85
N TYR A 85 1.12 8.88 -9.71
CA TYR A 85 0.27 8.39 -10.78
C TYR A 85 -0.89 9.36 -11.08
N LEU A 86 -1.51 9.91 -10.04
CA LEU A 86 -2.65 10.84 -10.15
C LEU A 86 -2.29 12.26 -10.59
N THR A 87 -1.03 12.67 -10.48
CA THR A 87 -0.54 13.97 -11.00
C THR A 87 -0.37 14.01 -12.52
N ARG A 88 -0.86 13.01 -13.26
CA ARG A 88 -0.87 12.97 -14.73
C ARG A 88 -2.27 13.21 -15.25
#